data_AF-A0A9E6ECU8-F1
#
_entry.id   AF-A0A9E6ECU8-F1
#
_cell.length_a   1.000
_cell.length_b   1.000
_cell.length_c   1.000
_cell.angle_alpha   90.00
_cell.angle_beta   90.00
_cell.angle_gamma   90.00
#
_symmetry.space_group_name_H-M   'P 1'
#
loop_
_entity.id
_entity.type
_entity.pdbx_description
1 polymer ?
#
loop_
_entity_poly.entity_id
_entity_poly.type
_entity_poly.pdbx_seq_one_letter_code
_entity_poly.pdbx_strand_id
1 'polypeptide(L)'
;MSEGRAALEQHKVDAWSGIQPFTTLSQMECGSREIYRNCLYNKAVGCLVVSEDFARKYPDAVLRVIRVYERARKWALRHPDDLEVMYADEAKLSLPVARVLLSRYDFLNPAIDRNDLSTLRLTCAILKQEQSVSPDTDLDKVMNDLIDMSFIIKEIDGEEIRQ
;
A
#
# COMPACT_ATOMS: atom_id res chain seq x y z
N MET A 1 6.02 -5.44 -15.36
CA MET A 1 7.00 -4.75 -14.47
C MET A 1 8.33 -5.50 -14.40
N SER A 2 8.35 -6.83 -14.30
CA SER A 2 9.58 -7.64 -14.44
C SER A 2 10.32 -7.42 -15.79
N GLU A 3 9.58 -7.18 -16.87
CA GLU A 3 10.15 -6.89 -18.19
C GLU A 3 10.99 -5.59 -18.22
N GLY A 4 10.58 -4.56 -17.46
CA GLY A 4 11.32 -3.30 -17.37
C GLY A 4 12.67 -3.48 -16.67
N ARG A 5 12.70 -4.29 -15.59
CA ARG A 5 13.94 -4.72 -14.95
C ARG A 5 14.86 -5.42 -15.94
N ALA A 6 14.35 -6.42 -16.65
CA ALA A 6 15.15 -7.20 -17.60
C ALA A 6 15.70 -6.34 -18.74
N ALA A 7 14.92 -5.38 -19.25
CA ALA A 7 15.38 -4.45 -20.29
C ALA A 7 16.51 -3.55 -19.80
N LEU A 8 16.44 -3.05 -18.57
CA LEU A 8 17.51 -2.24 -17.96
C LEU A 8 18.80 -3.07 -17.79
N GLU A 9 18.68 -4.27 -17.24
CA GLU A 9 19.82 -5.17 -16.96
C GLU A 9 20.49 -5.69 -18.24
N GLN A 10 19.74 -5.78 -19.34
CA GLN A 10 20.24 -6.14 -20.66
C GLN A 10 20.70 -4.94 -21.49
N HIS A 11 20.76 -3.74 -20.90
CA HIS A 11 21.13 -2.49 -21.59
C HIS A 11 20.27 -2.17 -22.83
N LYS A 12 19.01 -2.60 -22.83
CA LYS A 12 18.04 -2.28 -23.89
C LYS A 12 17.42 -0.90 -23.70
N VAL A 13 17.50 -0.36 -22.48
CA VAL A 13 17.07 0.99 -22.10
C VAL A 13 18.08 1.61 -21.15
N ASP A 14 18.19 2.94 -21.15
CA ASP A 14 19.11 3.66 -20.26
C ASP A 14 18.54 3.87 -18.86
N ALA A 15 17.21 3.87 -18.72
CA ALA A 15 16.49 4.07 -17.47
C ALA A 15 15.13 3.37 -17.48
N TRP A 16 14.62 3.04 -16.29
CA TRP A 16 13.32 2.41 -16.09
C TRP A 16 12.62 2.96 -14.84
N SER A 17 11.34 3.34 -14.98
CA SER A 17 10.47 3.66 -13.84
C SER A 17 9.91 2.36 -13.25
N GLY A 18 10.56 1.88 -12.18
CA GLY A 18 10.25 0.58 -11.57
C GLY A 18 9.53 0.67 -10.22
N ILE A 19 9.03 -0.49 -9.78
CA ILE A 19 8.36 -0.67 -8.49
C ILE A 19 9.09 -1.71 -7.63
N GLN A 20 8.85 -1.68 -6.32
CA GLN A 20 9.26 -2.76 -5.42
C GLN A 20 8.50 -4.07 -5.75
N PRO A 21 9.11 -5.25 -5.59
CA PRO A 21 10.48 -5.49 -5.10
C PRO A 21 11.58 -5.36 -6.17
N PHE A 22 11.20 -5.23 -7.45
CA PHE A 22 12.11 -5.34 -8.59
C PHE A 22 13.22 -4.29 -8.61
N THR A 23 12.95 -3.06 -8.17
CA THR A 23 13.99 -2.02 -8.10
C THR A 23 15.03 -2.33 -7.03
N THR A 24 14.61 -2.78 -5.84
CA THR A 24 15.56 -3.22 -4.80
C THR A 24 16.38 -4.42 -5.29
N LEU A 25 15.76 -5.39 -5.95
CA LEU A 25 16.47 -6.54 -6.51
C LEU A 25 17.52 -6.11 -7.55
N SER A 26 17.16 -5.25 -8.52
CA SER A 26 18.11 -4.79 -9.53
C SER A 26 19.27 -3.98 -8.93
N GLN A 27 18.99 -3.19 -7.89
CA GLN A 27 20.03 -2.45 -7.15
C GLN A 27 21.00 -3.39 -6.43
N MET A 28 20.47 -4.40 -5.73
CA MET A 28 21.27 -5.29 -4.88
C MET A 28 21.98 -6.39 -5.68
N GLU A 29 21.36 -6.91 -6.73
CA GLU A 29 21.86 -8.07 -7.48
C GLU A 29 22.57 -7.71 -8.78
N CYS A 30 22.20 -6.58 -9.40
CA CYS A 30 22.72 -6.17 -10.71
C CYS A 30 23.45 -4.82 -10.69
N GLY A 31 23.53 -4.16 -9.52
CA GLY A 31 24.25 -2.90 -9.37
C GLY A 31 23.57 -1.69 -10.01
N SER A 32 22.28 -1.80 -10.36
CA SER A 32 21.49 -0.66 -10.86
C SER A 32 21.48 0.48 -9.84
N ARG A 33 21.46 1.73 -10.32
CA ARG A 33 21.44 2.92 -9.47
C ARG A 33 20.09 3.65 -9.59
N GLU A 34 19.56 4.09 -8.44
CA GLU A 34 18.42 5.00 -8.42
C GLU A 34 18.90 6.41 -8.80
N ILE A 35 18.34 6.95 -9.89
CA ILE A 35 18.67 8.30 -10.38
C ILE A 35 17.74 9.37 -9.81
N TYR A 36 16.52 8.99 -9.40
CA TYR A 36 15.55 9.87 -8.78
C TYR A 36 14.56 9.07 -7.94
N ARG A 37 14.25 9.57 -6.74
CA ARG A 37 13.13 9.10 -5.92
C ARG A 37 12.54 10.26 -5.15
N ASN A 38 11.21 10.34 -5.16
CA ASN A 38 10.46 11.24 -4.31
C ASN A 38 9.39 10.44 -3.56
N CYS A 39 9.61 10.20 -2.27
CA CYS A 39 8.68 9.46 -1.43
C CYS A 39 7.30 10.14 -1.31
N LEU A 40 7.22 11.46 -1.49
CA LEU A 40 5.95 12.19 -1.45
C LEU A 40 5.08 11.89 -2.66
N TYR A 41 5.67 11.56 -3.81
CA TYR A 41 4.93 11.18 -5.02
C TYR A 41 4.54 9.70 -5.04
N ASN A 42 5.13 8.90 -4.15
CA ASN A 42 4.87 7.47 -4.04
C ASN A 42 3.92 7.11 -2.89
N LYS A 43 3.24 8.10 -2.29
CA LYS A 43 2.17 7.83 -1.31
C LYS A 43 0.95 7.28 -2.04
N ALA A 44 0.86 5.95 -2.10
CA ALA A 44 -0.39 5.25 -2.40
C ALA A 44 -1.16 5.03 -1.10
N VAL A 45 -2.47 5.28 -1.12
CA VAL A 45 -3.36 4.94 0.00
C VAL A 45 -3.76 3.47 -0.16
N GLY A 46 -3.30 2.63 0.76
CA GLY A 46 -3.69 1.21 0.81
C GLY A 46 -5.06 1.05 1.45
N CYS A 47 -6.00 0.42 0.74
CA CYS A 47 -7.37 0.19 1.23
C CYS A 47 -7.73 -1.30 1.19
N LEU A 48 -8.50 -1.75 2.17
CA LEU A 48 -9.28 -2.98 2.04
C LEU A 48 -10.54 -2.66 1.25
N VAL A 49 -10.71 -3.30 0.10
CA VAL A 49 -11.84 -3.06 -0.80
C VAL A 49 -12.82 -4.22 -0.71
N VAL A 50 -14.10 -3.89 -0.55
CA VAL A 50 -15.21 -4.85 -0.51
C VAL A 50 -16.38 -4.28 -1.32
N SER A 51 -17.22 -5.13 -1.91
CA SER A 51 -18.42 -4.65 -2.58
C SER A 51 -19.45 -4.14 -1.57
N GLU A 52 -20.17 -3.08 -1.95
CA GLU A 52 -21.23 -2.49 -1.11
C GLU A 52 -22.31 -3.51 -0.73
N ASP A 53 -22.72 -4.36 -1.68
CA ASP A 53 -23.70 -5.43 -1.44
C ASP A 53 -23.22 -6.41 -0.38
N PHE A 54 -21.95 -6.79 -0.40
CA PHE A 54 -21.39 -7.71 0.58
C PHE A 54 -21.27 -7.03 1.94
N ALA A 55 -20.78 -5.80 2.00
CA ALA A 55 -20.65 -5.04 3.25
C ALA A 55 -22.01 -4.84 3.94
N ARG A 56 -23.05 -4.53 3.16
CA ARG A 56 -24.42 -4.37 3.66
C ARG A 56 -25.03 -5.69 4.12
N LYS A 57 -24.82 -6.78 3.38
CA LYS A 57 -25.42 -8.09 3.70
C LYS A 57 -24.69 -8.81 4.83
N TYR A 58 -23.38 -8.60 4.95
CA TYR A 58 -22.52 -9.32 5.90
C TYR A 58 -21.55 -8.38 6.65
N PRO A 59 -22.05 -7.35 7.36
CA PRO A 59 -21.21 -6.38 8.06
C PRO A 59 -20.30 -7.03 9.10
N ASP A 60 -20.79 -8.07 9.80
CA ASP A 60 -19.98 -8.83 10.77
C ASP A 60 -18.81 -9.56 10.12
N ALA A 61 -18.96 -10.01 8.87
CA ALA A 61 -17.86 -10.66 8.15
C ALA A 61 -16.77 -9.65 7.79
N VAL A 62 -17.16 -8.46 7.33
CA VAL A 62 -16.23 -7.36 7.07
C VAL A 62 -15.47 -6.99 8.34
N LEU A 63 -16.17 -6.79 9.45
CA LEU A 63 -15.55 -6.49 10.74
C LEU A 63 -14.60 -7.59 11.20
N ARG A 64 -14.93 -8.88 11.01
CA ARG A 64 -14.01 -9.98 11.33
C ARG A 64 -12.71 -9.90 10.52
N VAL A 65 -12.78 -9.61 9.23
CA VAL A 65 -11.58 -9.44 8.39
C VAL A 65 -10.72 -8.29 8.89
N ILE A 66 -11.32 -7.13 9.14
CA ILE A 66 -10.60 -5.95 9.66
C ILE A 66 -9.91 -6.27 10.99
N ARG A 67 -10.59 -6.99 11.90
CA ARG A 67 -9.98 -7.44 13.16
C ARG A 67 -8.78 -8.38 12.96
N VAL A 68 -8.83 -9.25 11.96
CA VAL A 68 -7.69 -10.12 11.63
C VAL A 68 -6.51 -9.29 11.12
N TYR A 69 -6.74 -8.33 10.22
CA TYR A 69 -5.70 -7.44 9.72
C TYR A 69 -5.05 -6.61 10.83
N GLU A 70 -5.85 -6.06 11.74
CA GLU A 70 -5.32 -5.27 12.85
C GLU A 70 -4.54 -6.11 13.87
N ARG A 71 -4.99 -7.36 14.14
CA ARG A 71 -4.19 -8.30 14.94
C ARG A 71 -2.85 -8.62 14.27
N ALA A 72 -2.85 -8.83 12.95
CA ALA A 72 -1.62 -9.06 12.19
C ALA A 72 -0.69 -7.83 12.20
N ARG A 73 -1.23 -6.61 12.05
CA ARG A 73 -0.46 -5.36 12.16
C ARG A 73 0.18 -5.20 13.54
N LYS A 74 -0.59 -5.40 14.62
CA LYS A 74 -0.08 -5.35 15.99
C LYS A 74 0.99 -6.42 16.22
N TRP A 75 0.83 -7.61 15.67
CA TRP A 75 1.85 -8.65 15.72
C TRP A 75 3.12 -8.22 14.96
N ALA A 76 2.99 -7.74 13.73
CA ALA A 76 4.11 -7.25 12.91
C ALA A 76 4.93 -6.16 13.64
N LEU A 77 4.27 -5.23 14.33
CA LEU A 77 4.93 -4.20 15.14
C LEU A 77 5.70 -4.75 16.35
N ARG A 78 5.23 -5.85 16.95
CA ARG A 78 5.89 -6.50 18.10
C ARG A 78 6.97 -7.50 17.71
N HIS A 79 6.94 -7.97 16.46
CA HIS A 79 7.78 -9.04 15.94
C HIS A 79 8.47 -8.65 14.62
N PRO A 80 9.25 -7.55 14.59
CA PRO A 80 9.85 -7.06 13.34
C PRO A 80 10.84 -8.07 12.72
N ASP A 81 11.67 -8.73 13.53
CA ASP A 81 12.65 -9.71 13.02
C ASP A 81 11.94 -10.97 12.46
N ASP A 82 10.91 -11.46 13.14
CA ASP A 82 10.12 -12.60 12.67
C ASP A 82 9.36 -12.25 11.37
N LEU A 83 8.84 -11.02 11.27
CA LEU A 83 8.21 -10.52 10.06
C LEU A 83 9.18 -10.50 8.87
N GLU A 84 10.42 -10.08 9.07
CA GLU A 84 11.43 -10.08 8.00
C GLU A 84 11.73 -11.48 7.48
N VAL A 85 11.88 -12.45 8.38
CA VAL A 85 12.12 -13.85 8.01
C VAL A 85 10.91 -14.44 7.30
N MET A 86 9.71 -14.24 7.85
CA MET A 86 8.47 -14.73 7.27
C MET A 86 8.23 -14.12 5.88
N TYR A 87 8.40 -12.80 5.73
CA TYR A 87 8.24 -12.12 4.44
C TYR A 87 9.27 -12.59 3.41
N ALA A 88 10.53 -12.79 3.82
CA ALA A 88 11.57 -13.32 2.93
C ALA A 88 11.19 -14.71 2.38
N ASP A 89 10.73 -15.63 3.24
CA ASP A 89 10.33 -16.97 2.80
C ASP A 89 9.09 -16.93 1.91
N GLU A 90 8.03 -16.21 2.31
CA GLU A 90 6.79 -16.13 1.54
C GLU A 90 6.99 -15.45 0.18
N ALA A 91 7.75 -14.36 0.13
CA ALA A 91 8.04 -13.65 -1.11
C ALA A 91 9.15 -14.32 -1.96
N LYS A 92 9.78 -15.39 -1.45
CA LYS A 92 10.94 -16.06 -2.07
C LYS A 92 12.08 -15.08 -2.37
N LEU A 93 12.36 -14.20 -1.41
CA LEU A 93 13.42 -13.20 -1.45
C LEU A 93 14.53 -13.56 -0.47
N SER A 94 15.74 -13.04 -0.69
CA SER A 94 16.78 -13.10 0.33
C SER A 94 16.39 -12.22 1.53
N LEU A 95 16.79 -12.63 2.74
CA LEU A 95 16.54 -11.85 3.96
C LEU A 95 17.06 -10.40 3.86
N PRO A 96 18.25 -10.11 3.29
CA PRO A 96 18.70 -8.75 3.07
C PRO A 96 17.76 -7.91 2.19
N VAL A 97 17.17 -8.50 1.14
CA VAL A 97 16.20 -7.80 0.28
C VAL A 97 14.91 -7.54 1.05
N ALA A 98 14.39 -8.54 1.77
CA ALA A 98 13.20 -8.40 2.61
C ALA A 98 13.32 -7.25 3.63
N ARG A 99 14.48 -7.14 4.29
CA ARG A 99 14.81 -6.05 5.22
C ARG A 99 14.70 -4.67 4.59
N VAL A 100 15.31 -4.49 3.42
CA VAL A 100 15.28 -3.20 2.69
C VAL A 100 13.86 -2.85 2.24
N LEU A 101 13.04 -3.84 1.92
CA LEU A 101 11.64 -3.63 1.56
C LEU A 101 10.82 -3.23 2.78
N LEU A 102 10.87 -4.01 3.85
CA LEU A 102 10.09 -3.77 5.08
C LEU A 102 10.50 -2.48 5.79
N SER A 103 11.76 -2.06 5.71
CA SER A 103 12.20 -0.76 6.26
C SER A 103 11.55 0.45 5.56
N ARG A 104 10.84 0.25 4.44
CA ARG A 104 10.13 1.28 3.68
C ARG A 104 8.63 1.27 3.93
N TYR A 105 8.10 0.30 4.67
CA TYR A 105 6.68 0.22 5.02
C TYR A 105 6.44 0.77 6.42
N ASP A 106 5.35 1.51 6.57
CA ASP A 106 4.88 2.04 7.84
C ASP A 106 3.63 1.28 8.27
N PHE A 107 3.69 0.66 9.44
CA PHE A 107 2.58 -0.08 10.04
C PHE A 107 1.90 0.69 11.18
N LEU A 108 2.26 1.95 11.43
CA LEU A 108 1.78 2.70 12.61
C LEU A 108 0.31 3.11 12.50
N ASN A 109 -0.17 3.44 11.30
CA ASN A 109 -1.52 3.95 11.06
C ASN A 109 -2.42 2.85 10.43
N PRO A 110 -3.42 2.33 11.15
CA PRO A 110 -4.29 1.26 10.65
C PRO A 110 -5.49 1.74 9.83
N ALA A 111 -5.78 3.04 9.84
CA ALA A 111 -6.99 3.60 9.27
C ALA A 111 -6.66 4.78 8.35
N ILE A 112 -7.53 5.00 7.36
CA ILE A 112 -7.47 6.15 6.45
C ILE A 112 -7.56 7.43 7.28
N ASP A 113 -6.55 8.30 7.14
CA ASP A 113 -6.48 9.57 7.84
C ASP A 113 -6.81 10.78 6.92
N ARG A 114 -6.68 12.00 7.46
CA ARG A 114 -6.92 13.23 6.68
C ARG A 114 -5.88 13.44 5.57
N ASN A 115 -4.65 12.98 5.76
CA ASN A 115 -3.61 13.06 4.75
C ASN A 115 -3.91 12.13 3.60
N ASP A 116 -4.36 10.91 3.88
CA ASP A 116 -4.78 9.94 2.88
C ASP A 116 -5.94 10.47 2.04
N LEU A 117 -6.96 11.05 2.67
CA LEU A 117 -8.06 11.71 1.97
C LEU A 117 -7.56 12.86 1.08
N SER A 118 -6.59 13.64 1.55
CA SER A 118 -5.99 14.73 0.77
C SER A 118 -5.21 14.20 -0.43
N THR A 119 -4.46 13.10 -0.27
CA THR A 119 -3.74 12.43 -1.36
C THR A 119 -4.71 11.84 -2.39
N LEU A 120 -5.82 11.25 -1.96
CA LEU A 120 -6.86 10.75 -2.85
C LEU A 120 -7.50 11.90 -3.66
N ARG A 121 -7.78 13.05 -3.04
CA ARG A 121 -8.28 14.24 -3.77
C ARG A 121 -7.32 14.71 -4.86
N LEU A 122 -6.03 14.77 -4.56
CA LEU A 122 -5.01 15.15 -5.54
C LEU A 122 -4.96 14.14 -6.70
N THR A 123 -5.02 12.84 -6.39
CA THR A 123 -5.05 11.78 -7.40
C THR A 123 -6.28 11.91 -8.30
N CYS A 124 -7.44 12.13 -7.70
CA CYS A 124 -8.71 12.41 -8.39
C CYS A 124 -8.61 13.61 -9.35
N ALA A 125 -7.96 14.70 -8.94
CA ALA A 125 -7.74 15.87 -9.81
C ALA A 125 -6.85 15.53 -11.03
N ILE A 126 -5.79 14.74 -10.82
CA ILE A 126 -4.93 14.26 -11.92
C ILE A 126 -5.73 13.39 -12.88
N LEU A 127 -6.56 12.46 -12.39
CA LEU A 127 -7.38 11.60 -13.25
C LEU A 127 -8.33 12.40 -14.16
N LYS A 128 -8.86 13.52 -13.67
CA LYS A 128 -9.66 14.45 -14.51
C LYS A 128 -8.82 15.16 -15.56
N GLN A 129 -7.64 15.65 -15.16
CA GLN A 129 -6.73 16.35 -16.07
C GLN A 129 -6.26 15.43 -17.21
N GLU A 130 -5.97 14.17 -16.89
CA GLU A 130 -5.56 13.12 -17.84
C GLU A 130 -6.75 12.52 -18.61
N GLN A 131 -7.96 13.05 -18.45
CA GLN A 131 -9.19 12.57 -19.10
C GLN A 131 -9.45 11.06 -18.87
N SER A 132 -8.93 10.52 -17.76
CA SER A 132 -9.10 9.12 -17.36
C SER A 132 -10.46 8.86 -16.70
N VAL A 133 -11.21 9.91 -16.39
CA VAL A 133 -12.58 9.89 -15.89
C VAL A 133 -13.42 10.92 -16.63
N SER A 134 -14.74 10.74 -16.65
CA SER A 134 -15.65 11.72 -17.27
C SER A 134 -15.48 13.10 -16.62
N PRO A 135 -15.45 14.21 -17.40
CA PRO A 135 -15.36 15.57 -16.85
C PRO A 135 -16.45 15.88 -15.82
N ASP A 136 -17.64 15.32 -16.02
CA ASP A 136 -18.83 15.53 -15.19
C ASP A 136 -18.85 14.66 -13.92
N THR A 137 -17.81 13.86 -13.67
CA THR A 137 -17.72 13.01 -12.48
C THR A 137 -17.59 13.88 -11.24
N ASP A 138 -18.54 13.77 -10.31
CA ASP A 138 -18.44 14.35 -8.97
C ASP A 138 -17.50 13.49 -8.11
N LEU A 139 -16.21 13.85 -8.10
CA LEU A 139 -15.18 13.08 -7.42
C LEU A 139 -15.28 13.17 -5.90
N ASP A 140 -15.74 14.30 -5.36
CA ASP A 140 -15.94 14.43 -3.92
C ASP A 140 -17.07 13.51 -3.46
N LYS A 141 -18.16 13.43 -4.23
CA LYS A 141 -19.21 12.46 -3.98
C LYS A 141 -18.71 11.02 -4.10
N VAL A 142 -18.00 10.68 -5.18
CA VAL A 142 -17.46 9.32 -5.37
C VAL A 142 -16.56 8.90 -4.21
N MET A 143 -15.69 9.79 -3.73
CA MET A 143 -14.84 9.46 -2.58
C MET A 143 -15.65 9.28 -1.29
N ASN A 144 -16.65 10.12 -1.04
CA ASN A 144 -17.49 10.00 0.15
C ASN A 144 -18.34 8.72 0.12
N ASP A 145 -18.79 8.29 -1.08
CA ASP A 145 -19.58 7.09 -1.26
C ASP A 145 -18.72 5.82 -1.11
N LEU A 146 -17.47 5.83 -1.60
CA LEU A 146 -16.57 4.67 -1.60
C LEU A 146 -15.78 4.46 -0.29
N ILE A 147 -15.64 5.48 0.55
CA ILE A 147 -14.88 5.39 1.80
C ILE A 147 -15.86 5.22 2.98
N ASP A 148 -16.04 3.97 3.39
CA ASP A 148 -16.89 3.64 4.52
C ASP A 148 -16.10 3.65 5.85
N MET A 149 -16.13 4.81 6.52
CA MET A 149 -15.48 5.01 7.82
C MET A 149 -16.20 4.31 8.98
N SER A 150 -17.41 3.76 8.77
CA SER A 150 -18.17 3.07 9.83
C SER A 150 -17.52 1.75 10.27
N PHE A 151 -16.68 1.16 9.41
CA PHE A 151 -15.94 -0.06 9.69
C PHE A 151 -14.61 0.18 10.42
N ILE A 152 -14.25 1.44 10.73
CA ILE A 152 -13.03 1.73 11.50
C ILE A 152 -13.19 1.18 12.92
N ILE A 153 -12.28 0.29 13.29
CA ILE A 153 -12.22 -0.29 14.61
C ILE A 153 -11.28 0.58 15.46
N LYS A 154 -11.76 1.00 16.65
CA LYS A 154 -11.00 1.82 17.61
C LYS A 154 -10.34 0.98 18.72
N GLU A 155 -10.71 -0.29 18.85
CA GLU A 155 -10.19 -1.21 19.86
C GLU A 155 -10.22 -2.66 19.38
N ILE A 156 -9.19 -3.41 19.73
CA ILE A 156 -9.21 -4.87 19.64
C ILE A 156 -8.78 -5.42 21.01
N ASP A 157 -9.62 -6.28 21.58
CA ASP A 157 -9.37 -7.03 22.81
C ASP A 157 -9.09 -6.14 24.06
N GLY A 158 -9.76 -4.98 24.16
CA GLY A 158 -9.68 -4.09 25.33
C GLY A 158 -8.43 -3.20 25.38
N GLU A 159 -7.59 -3.21 24.33
CA GLU A 159 -6.52 -2.24 24.15
C GLU A 159 -6.96 -1.09 23.24
N GLU A 160 -7.00 0.13 23.80
CA GLU A 160 -7.23 1.39 23.09
C GLU A 160 -6.26 1.56 21.91
N ILE A 161 -6.80 1.89 20.73
CA ILE A 161 -6.00 2.38 19.60
C ILE A 161 -5.75 3.86 19.84
N ARG A 162 -4.53 4.20 20.28
CA ARG A 162 -4.11 5.61 20.41
C ARG A 162 -4.02 6.24 19.03
N GLN A 163 -4.77 7.33 18.86
CA GLN A 163 -4.71 8.25 17.73
C GLN A 163 -3.53 9.21 17.87
#